data_AF-A0A8I6AJX3-F1
#
_entry.id   AF-A0A8I6AJX3-F1
#
_cell.length_a   1.000
_cell.length_b   1.000
_cell.length_c   1.000
_cell.angle_alpha   90.00
_cell.angle_beta   90.00
_cell.angle_gamma   90.00
#
_symmetry.space_group_name_H-M   'P 1'
#
loop_
_entity.id
_entity.type
_entity.pdbx_description
1 polymer ?
#
loop_
_entity_poly.entity_id
_entity_poly.type
_entity_poly.pdbx_seq_one_letter_code
_entity_poly.pdbx_strand_id
1 'polypeptide(L)'
;MNRKRRLLASEVFGVKRRRVPGPVRADPLRAEAGSAREAIEELVQLFPRGLFEDALPPIALRTQVYSLVPDRTVADLQLKELQDRGEIQVIQLGFDLDAHGIVFTEDYRTRVLKACDGRPCAGAVQKFLASVLPACGDLSFQQDQMTQTYGFRDSEITHLVNAGVLTVRDAGSWWLAVPGAGRFIKCFVKGRQAVLSMVRKAKYRELPLSELLGRRVPSAVRLGLAYHVHDLIGAQLVDW
;
A
#
# COMPACT_ATOMS: atom_id res chain seq x y z
N MET A 1 -45.41 -51.57 1.21
CA MET A 1 -46.73 -51.14 0.70
C MET A 1 -47.14 -49.82 1.34
N ASN A 2 -47.28 -48.80 0.48
CA ASN A 2 -48.12 -47.59 0.54
C ASN A 2 -48.56 -46.91 1.85
N ARG A 3 -48.15 -45.63 1.94
CA ARG A 3 -48.96 -44.39 2.06
C ARG A 3 -49.89 -44.23 3.28
N LYS A 4 -49.69 -43.11 4.00
CA LYS A 4 -50.53 -41.90 3.80
C LYS A 4 -50.00 -40.68 4.57
N ARG A 5 -49.83 -39.59 3.81
CA ARG A 5 -49.76 -38.19 4.27
C ARG A 5 -51.10 -37.81 4.92
N ARG A 6 -51.07 -36.91 5.91
CA ARG A 6 -52.10 -35.88 6.10
C ARG A 6 -51.46 -34.56 6.50
N LEU A 7 -51.51 -33.62 5.56
CA LEU A 7 -51.48 -32.18 5.81
C LEU A 7 -52.89 -31.76 6.26
N LEU A 8 -52.98 -30.85 7.22
CA LEU A 8 -54.12 -29.95 7.39
C LEU A 8 -53.55 -28.53 7.55
N ALA A 9 -53.95 -27.66 6.63
CA ALA A 9 -53.77 -26.22 6.69
C ALA A 9 -54.99 -25.59 7.36
N SER A 10 -54.81 -24.52 8.14
CA SER A 10 -55.14 -23.14 7.74
C SER A 10 -55.28 -22.23 8.97
N GLU A 11 -54.57 -21.10 8.91
CA GLU A 11 -54.92 -19.73 9.37
C GLU A 11 -55.32 -19.52 10.85
N VAL A 12 -54.85 -18.50 11.58
CA VAL A 12 -55.00 -17.05 11.32
C VAL A 12 -53.91 -16.25 12.05
N PHE A 13 -53.51 -15.16 11.39
CA PHE A 13 -52.68 -14.01 11.78
C PHE A 13 -52.52 -13.68 13.29
N GLY A 14 -51.25 -13.60 13.71
CA GLY A 14 -50.80 -12.90 14.92
C GLY A 14 -49.50 -12.13 14.61
N VAL A 15 -49.55 -10.82 14.80
CA VAL A 15 -48.57 -9.78 14.42
C VAL A 15 -47.10 -10.14 14.73
N LYS A 16 -46.27 -10.31 13.69
CA LYS A 16 -44.81 -10.35 13.85
C LYS A 16 -44.30 -8.93 14.17
N ARG A 17 -43.81 -8.74 15.39
CA ARG A 17 -42.97 -7.58 15.75
C ARG A 17 -41.82 -7.49 14.75
N ARG A 18 -41.83 -6.42 13.96
CA ARG A 18 -40.77 -6.03 13.03
C ARG A 18 -39.50 -5.83 13.87
N ARG A 19 -38.56 -6.79 13.80
CA ARG A 19 -37.22 -6.58 14.35
C ARG A 19 -36.63 -5.40 13.59
N VAL A 20 -36.39 -4.31 14.31
CA VAL A 20 -35.59 -3.19 13.82
C VAL A 20 -34.23 -3.77 13.39
N PRO A 21 -33.76 -3.52 12.16
CA PRO A 21 -32.41 -3.89 11.79
C PRO A 21 -31.47 -3.18 12.76
N GLY A 22 -30.65 -3.95 13.48
CA GLY A 22 -29.53 -3.38 14.23
C GLY A 22 -28.64 -2.58 13.28
N PRO A 23 -27.85 -1.62 13.78
CA PRO A 23 -26.99 -0.81 12.94
C PRO A 23 -26.14 -1.74 12.09
N VAL A 24 -26.29 -1.61 10.77
CA VAL A 24 -25.40 -2.25 9.79
C VAL A 24 -24.02 -1.75 10.17
N ARG A 25 -23.20 -2.61 10.80
CA ARG A 25 -21.79 -2.31 10.99
C ARG A 25 -21.26 -2.03 9.60
N ALA A 26 -20.85 -0.79 9.37
CA ALA A 26 -20.14 -0.42 8.16
C ALA A 26 -19.04 -1.46 7.97
N ASP A 27 -19.02 -2.09 6.80
CA ASP A 27 -17.94 -2.99 6.43
C ASP A 27 -16.66 -2.13 6.47
N PRO A 28 -15.66 -2.48 7.30
CA PRO A 28 -14.46 -1.65 7.49
C PRO A 28 -13.69 -1.35 6.19
N LEU A 29 -14.03 -2.04 5.09
CA LEU A 29 -13.40 -1.93 3.79
C LEU A 29 -14.37 -1.49 2.67
N ARG A 30 -15.64 -1.16 2.97
CA ARG A 30 -16.59 -0.57 1.99
C ARG A 30 -16.66 0.96 2.03
N ALA A 31 -15.76 1.62 2.75
CA ALA A 31 -15.55 3.04 2.53
C ALA A 31 -14.91 3.17 1.14
N GLU A 32 -15.71 3.46 0.12
CA GLU A 32 -15.15 4.00 -1.12
C GLU A 32 -14.55 5.35 -0.76
N ALA A 33 -13.24 5.49 -0.96
CA ALA A 33 -12.62 6.80 -0.82
C ALA A 33 -13.13 7.67 -1.97
N GLY A 34 -13.58 8.88 -1.66
CA GLY A 34 -14.04 9.83 -2.68
C GLY A 34 -12.88 10.29 -3.58
N SER A 35 -11.63 10.13 -3.12
CA SER A 35 -10.42 10.44 -3.87
C SER A 35 -9.24 9.53 -3.52
N ALA A 36 -8.25 9.46 -4.42
CA ALA A 36 -6.99 8.76 -4.18
C ALA A 36 -6.23 9.31 -2.95
N ARG A 37 -6.41 10.59 -2.62
CA ARG A 37 -5.79 11.20 -1.43
C ARG A 37 -6.35 10.60 -0.15
N GLU A 38 -7.69 10.57 -0.02
CA GLU A 38 -8.39 9.94 1.10
C GLU A 38 -8.02 8.46 1.21
N ALA A 39 -7.95 7.75 0.07
CA ALA A 39 -7.50 6.37 0.04
C ALA A 39 -6.09 6.21 0.62
N ILE A 40 -5.13 7.05 0.22
CA ILE A 40 -3.77 7.03 0.78
C ILE A 40 -3.81 7.31 2.27
N GLU A 41 -4.56 8.34 2.72
CA GLU A 41 -4.69 8.70 4.13
C GLU A 41 -5.20 7.53 4.98
N GLU A 42 -6.20 6.79 4.52
CA GLU A 42 -6.70 5.59 5.20
C GLU A 42 -5.66 4.46 5.20
N LEU A 43 -5.03 4.19 4.05
CA LEU A 43 -4.05 3.12 3.91
C LEU A 43 -2.81 3.33 4.76
N VAL A 44 -2.35 4.58 4.93
CA VAL A 44 -1.20 4.87 5.79
C VAL A 44 -1.52 4.69 7.28
N GLN A 45 -2.79 4.79 7.71
CA GLN A 45 -3.17 4.44 9.09
C GLN A 45 -3.03 2.94 9.38
N LEU A 46 -3.15 2.10 8.35
CA LEU A 46 -2.94 0.66 8.47
C LEU A 46 -1.45 0.28 8.57
N PHE A 47 -0.54 1.18 8.20
CA PHE A 47 0.89 0.91 8.22
C PHE A 47 1.43 0.82 9.67
N PRO A 48 2.01 -0.32 10.10
CA PRO A 48 2.44 -0.49 11.48
C PRO A 48 3.80 0.19 11.72
N ARG A 49 3.81 1.50 11.96
CA ARG A 49 5.04 2.30 12.19
C ARG A 49 5.99 1.66 13.23
N GLY A 50 5.45 1.15 14.33
CA GLY A 50 6.22 0.50 15.40
C GLY A 50 6.97 -0.77 14.97
N LEU A 51 6.52 -1.45 13.91
CA LEU A 51 7.21 -2.62 13.35
C LEU A 51 8.60 -2.28 12.80
N PHE A 52 8.76 -1.02 12.38
CA PHE A 52 9.96 -0.49 11.75
C PHE A 52 10.65 0.53 12.64
N GLU A 53 10.31 0.61 13.92
CA GLU A 53 10.88 1.59 14.87
C GLU A 53 10.81 3.02 14.32
N ASP A 54 9.74 3.34 13.59
CA ASP A 54 9.59 4.65 12.95
C ASP A 54 10.74 5.02 11.97
N ALA A 55 11.51 4.05 11.49
CA ALA A 55 12.60 4.27 10.55
C ALA A 55 12.11 4.50 9.10
N LEU A 56 10.90 4.04 8.78
CA LEU A 56 10.30 4.18 7.46
C LEU A 56 9.14 5.20 7.49
N PRO A 57 8.94 5.97 6.41
CA PRO A 57 7.66 6.63 6.19
C PRO A 57 6.56 5.56 6.06
N PRO A 58 5.30 5.88 6.40
CA PRO A 58 4.18 5.01 6.04
C PRO A 58 4.12 4.83 4.54
N ILE A 59 3.98 3.58 4.12
CA ILE A 59 3.93 3.21 2.71
C ILE A 59 2.53 2.69 2.44
N ALA A 60 1.81 3.34 1.53
CA ALA A 60 0.68 2.75 0.83
C ALA A 60 1.18 2.14 -0.49
N LEU A 61 0.46 1.17 -1.04
CA LEU A 61 0.77 0.62 -2.37
C LEU A 61 -0.22 1.13 -3.39
N ARG A 62 0.25 1.32 -4.63
CA ARG A 62 -0.63 1.66 -5.75
C ARG A 62 -1.76 0.62 -5.90
N THR A 63 -1.43 -0.65 -5.74
CA THR A 63 -2.41 -1.76 -5.73
C THR A 63 -3.43 -1.63 -4.61
N GLN A 64 -3.05 -1.12 -3.43
CA GLN A 64 -4.01 -0.89 -2.35
C GLN A 64 -4.97 0.26 -2.69
N VAL A 65 -4.49 1.33 -3.33
CA VAL A 65 -5.35 2.45 -3.74
C VAL A 65 -6.46 1.97 -4.69
N TYR A 66 -6.15 1.03 -5.59
CA TYR A 66 -7.15 0.44 -6.50
C TYR A 66 -8.26 -0.36 -5.82
N SER A 67 -8.10 -0.71 -4.54
CA SER A 67 -9.19 -1.34 -3.77
C SER A 67 -10.17 -0.34 -3.17
N LEU A 68 -9.79 0.93 -3.07
CA LEU A 68 -10.60 2.01 -2.49
C LEU A 68 -11.13 2.97 -3.55
N VAL A 69 -10.45 3.06 -4.70
CA VAL A 69 -10.85 3.83 -5.88
C VAL A 69 -11.08 2.85 -7.04
N PRO A 70 -12.34 2.47 -7.33
CA PRO A 70 -12.65 1.36 -8.25
C PRO A 70 -12.15 1.58 -9.69
N ASP A 71 -12.21 2.82 -10.17
CA ASP A 71 -11.70 3.16 -11.50
C ASP A 71 -10.18 3.41 -11.42
N ARG A 72 -9.40 2.43 -11.91
CA ARG A 72 -7.93 2.51 -11.97
C ARG A 72 -7.44 3.68 -12.80
N THR A 73 -8.14 4.06 -13.86
CA THR A 73 -7.73 5.21 -14.69
C THR A 73 -7.88 6.50 -13.91
N VAL A 74 -9.00 6.66 -13.19
CA VAL A 74 -9.22 7.81 -12.32
C VAL A 74 -8.22 7.82 -11.16
N ALA A 75 -7.97 6.68 -10.54
CA ALA A 75 -6.96 6.55 -9.48
C ALA A 75 -5.58 6.98 -9.99
N ASP A 76 -5.16 6.50 -11.16
CA ASP A 76 -3.89 6.83 -11.79
C ASP A 76 -3.75 8.33 -12.07
N LEU A 77 -4.81 8.95 -12.61
CA LEU A 77 -4.86 10.39 -12.88
C LEU A 77 -4.74 11.19 -11.58
N GLN A 78 -5.51 10.85 -10.56
CA GLN A 78 -5.48 11.54 -9.26
C GLN A 78 -4.11 11.37 -8.56
N LEU A 79 -3.52 10.17 -8.62
CA LEU A 79 -2.17 9.94 -8.11
C LEU A 79 -1.13 10.79 -8.86
N LYS A 80 -1.26 10.91 -10.18
CA LYS A 80 -0.38 11.75 -10.98
C LYS A 80 -0.53 13.22 -10.62
N GLU A 81 -1.75 13.72 -10.44
CA GLU A 81 -1.98 15.09 -9.98
C GLU A 81 -1.39 15.38 -8.60
N LEU A 82 -1.47 14.43 -7.65
CA LEU A 82 -0.86 14.57 -6.33
C LEU A 82 0.67 14.57 -6.41
N GLN A 83 1.23 13.75 -7.31
CA GLN A 83 2.66 13.71 -7.58
C GLN A 83 3.15 15.01 -8.23
N ASP A 84 2.41 15.55 -9.19
CA ASP A 84 2.75 16.81 -9.89
C ASP A 84 2.64 18.03 -8.95
N ARG A 85 1.75 17.97 -7.95
CA ARG A 85 1.68 18.94 -6.85
C ARG A 85 2.78 18.74 -5.80
N GLY A 86 3.57 17.67 -5.89
CA GLY A 86 4.62 17.34 -4.93
C GLY A 86 4.11 16.88 -3.56
N GLU A 87 2.84 16.50 -3.43
CA GLU A 87 2.24 16.05 -2.16
C GLU A 87 2.68 14.63 -1.80
N ILE A 88 2.90 13.80 -2.81
CA ILE A 88 3.33 12.40 -2.65
C ILE A 88 4.58 12.10 -3.46
N GLN A 89 5.30 11.07 -3.04
CA GLN A 89 6.37 10.44 -3.79
C GLN A 89 5.97 9.01 -4.14
N VAL A 90 6.21 8.63 -5.39
CA VAL A 90 6.11 7.24 -5.82
C VAL A 90 7.52 6.64 -5.74
N ILE A 91 7.64 5.50 -5.08
CA ILE A 91 8.91 4.82 -4.83
C ILE A 91 8.87 3.41 -5.40
N GLN A 92 10.02 2.91 -5.85
CA GLN A 92 10.13 1.53 -6.32
C GLN A 92 10.50 0.60 -5.16
N LEU A 93 9.72 -0.46 -4.98
CA LEU A 93 9.91 -1.42 -3.88
C LEU A 93 10.66 -2.68 -4.32
N GLY A 94 10.96 -2.85 -5.62
CA GLY A 94 11.98 -3.79 -6.10
C GLY A 94 11.69 -5.29 -5.94
N PHE A 95 10.49 -5.69 -5.50
CA PHE A 95 10.06 -7.09 -5.49
C PHE A 95 9.23 -7.49 -6.70
N ASP A 96 8.80 -6.50 -7.50
CA ASP A 96 8.14 -6.62 -8.79
C ASP A 96 8.45 -5.33 -9.57
N LEU A 97 8.38 -5.36 -10.91
CA LEU A 97 8.54 -4.16 -11.74
C LEU A 97 7.39 -3.17 -11.48
N ASP A 98 6.19 -3.66 -11.17
CA ASP A 98 5.02 -2.83 -10.89
C ASP A 98 4.77 -2.58 -9.39
N ALA A 99 5.74 -2.93 -8.54
CA ALA A 99 5.66 -2.75 -7.09
C ALA A 99 5.93 -1.31 -6.65
N HIS A 100 4.97 -0.44 -6.91
CA HIS A 100 5.04 0.98 -6.57
C HIS A 100 4.47 1.25 -5.17
N GLY A 101 5.32 1.82 -4.31
CA GLY A 101 4.93 2.42 -3.04
C GLY A 101 4.58 3.89 -3.23
N ILE A 102 3.65 4.38 -2.41
CA ILE A 102 3.22 5.77 -2.33
C ILE A 102 3.47 6.23 -0.89
N VAL A 103 4.15 7.36 -0.75
CA VAL A 103 4.45 7.98 0.54
C VAL A 103 4.16 9.48 0.46
N PHE A 104 3.73 10.10 1.55
CA PHE A 104 3.64 11.56 1.58
C PHE A 104 5.04 12.19 1.54
N THR A 105 5.20 13.26 0.77
CA THR A 105 6.50 13.91 0.56
C THR A 105 7.13 14.39 1.87
N GLU A 106 6.32 14.93 2.79
CA GLU A 106 6.81 15.41 4.09
C GLU A 106 7.30 14.28 5.00
N ASP A 107 6.56 13.16 5.02
CA ASP A 107 6.98 11.94 5.72
C ASP A 107 8.27 11.39 5.09
N TYR A 108 8.37 11.37 3.75
CA TYR A 108 9.58 10.93 3.05
C TYR A 108 10.80 11.77 3.44
N ARG A 109 10.72 13.11 3.32
CA ARG A 109 11.79 14.05 3.66
C ARG A 109 12.27 13.85 5.09
N THR A 110 11.34 13.83 6.04
CA THR A 110 11.64 13.69 7.47
C THR A 110 12.39 12.40 7.76
N ARG A 111 11.93 11.28 7.17
CA ARG A 111 12.50 9.95 7.45
C ARG A 111 13.85 9.75 6.75
N VAL A 112 14.00 10.24 5.52
CA VAL A 112 15.26 10.17 4.78
C VAL A 112 16.35 11.02 5.44
N LEU A 113 16.01 12.24 5.90
CA LEU A 113 16.94 13.08 6.65
C LEU A 113 17.39 12.38 7.94
N LYS A 114 16.44 11.87 8.73
CA LYS A 114 16.75 11.14 9.96
C LYS A 114 17.60 9.90 9.72
N ALA A 115 17.33 9.13 8.66
CA ALA A 115 18.09 7.93 8.32
C ALA A 115 19.53 8.25 7.91
N CYS A 116 19.77 9.45 7.37
CA CYS A 116 21.07 9.88 6.87
C CYS A 116 21.87 10.76 7.83
N ASP A 117 21.29 11.12 8.98
CA ASP A 117 21.92 12.00 9.95
C ASP A 117 23.26 11.42 10.47
N GLY A 118 24.27 12.28 10.59
CA GLY A 118 25.62 11.89 10.98
C GLY A 118 26.40 11.00 10.01
N ARG A 119 25.84 10.65 8.83
CA ARG A 119 26.51 9.80 7.83
C ARG A 119 27.24 10.63 6.75
N PRO A 120 28.28 10.08 6.09
CA PRO A 120 28.95 10.75 4.97
C PRO A 120 28.03 11.14 3.80
N CYS A 121 26.89 10.45 3.66
CA CYS A 121 25.89 10.73 2.63
C CYS A 121 25.00 11.95 2.93
N ALA A 122 25.02 12.52 4.14
CA ALA A 122 24.07 13.54 4.59
C ALA A 122 24.02 14.76 3.66
N GLY A 123 25.17 15.28 3.23
CA GLY A 123 25.22 16.43 2.32
C GLY A 123 24.61 16.15 0.94
N ALA A 124 24.91 14.98 0.36
CA ALA A 124 24.33 14.56 -0.92
C ALA A 124 22.80 14.38 -0.81
N VAL A 125 22.34 13.81 0.29
CA VAL A 125 20.91 13.59 0.56
C VAL A 125 20.17 14.91 0.75
N GLN A 126 20.72 15.85 1.54
CA GLN A 126 20.13 17.18 1.71
C GLN A 126 20.03 17.92 0.37
N LYS A 127 21.10 17.90 -0.44
CA LYS A 127 21.09 18.46 -1.79
C LYS A 127 19.99 17.83 -2.64
N PHE A 128 19.86 16.50 -2.62
CA PHE A 128 18.84 15.77 -3.39
C PHE A 128 17.41 16.16 -3.02
N LEU A 129 17.11 16.21 -1.72
CA LEU A 129 15.78 16.58 -1.23
C LEU A 129 15.44 18.05 -1.52
N ALA A 130 16.45 18.93 -1.60
CA ALA A 130 16.27 20.36 -1.86
C ALA A 130 16.21 20.72 -3.35
N SER A 131 16.97 20.02 -4.21
CA SER A 131 17.09 20.39 -5.63
C SER A 131 16.32 19.48 -6.57
N VAL A 132 16.22 18.18 -6.27
CA VAL A 132 15.65 17.19 -7.20
C VAL A 132 14.16 17.00 -6.93
N LEU A 133 13.78 16.63 -5.70
CA LEU A 133 12.38 16.33 -5.38
C LEU A 133 11.38 17.46 -5.67
N PRO A 134 11.70 18.75 -5.44
CA PRO A 134 10.75 19.82 -5.77
C PRO A 134 10.63 20.07 -7.27
N ALA A 135 11.66 19.71 -8.04
CA ALA A 135 11.76 20.00 -9.47
C ALA A 135 11.24 18.85 -10.35
N CYS A 136 11.16 17.64 -9.80
CA CYS A 136 10.86 16.42 -10.54
C CYS A 136 10.12 15.45 -9.63
N GLY A 137 8.87 15.15 -10.00
CA GLY A 137 8.08 14.10 -9.37
C GLY A 137 8.37 12.71 -9.95
N ASP A 138 9.35 12.57 -10.85
CA ASP A 138 9.56 11.31 -11.58
C ASP A 138 10.04 10.18 -10.66
N LEU A 139 9.62 8.97 -11.01
CA LEU A 139 10.03 7.75 -10.31
C LEU A 139 11.52 7.41 -10.58
N SER A 140 12.05 7.78 -11.75
CA SER A 140 13.44 7.52 -12.15
C SER A 140 14.25 8.78 -12.44
N PHE A 141 15.54 8.71 -12.14
CA PHE A 141 16.53 9.73 -12.43
C PHE A 141 17.60 9.18 -13.37
N GLN A 142 17.94 9.93 -14.40
CA GLN A 142 18.98 9.59 -15.37
C GLN A 142 20.31 10.25 -15.02
N GLN A 143 21.44 9.66 -15.42
CA GLN A 143 22.78 10.17 -15.12
C GLN A 143 22.99 11.59 -15.66
N ASP A 144 22.60 11.87 -16.89
CA ASP A 144 22.73 13.21 -17.46
C ASP A 144 21.89 14.23 -16.70
N GLN A 145 20.67 13.87 -16.30
CA GLN A 145 19.82 14.74 -15.49
C GLN A 145 20.46 15.02 -14.12
N MET A 146 20.98 13.99 -13.45
CA MET A 146 21.61 14.13 -12.14
C MET A 146 22.90 14.96 -12.20
N THR A 147 23.74 14.74 -13.21
CA THR A 147 25.05 15.38 -13.32
C THR A 147 24.97 16.76 -13.97
N GLN A 148 24.27 16.91 -15.09
CA GLN A 148 24.23 18.15 -15.88
C GLN A 148 23.19 19.13 -15.34
N THR A 149 21.98 18.67 -15.01
CA THR A 149 20.89 19.55 -14.55
C THR A 149 21.00 19.86 -13.05
N TYR A 150 21.22 18.83 -12.23
CA TYR A 150 21.24 18.98 -10.76
C TYR A 150 22.66 19.07 -10.17
N GLY A 151 23.69 18.98 -11.00
CA GLY A 151 25.09 19.20 -10.59
C GLY A 151 25.62 18.17 -9.60
N PHE A 152 25.11 16.94 -9.59
CA PHE A 152 25.62 15.87 -8.74
C PHE A 152 26.93 15.30 -9.28
N ARG A 153 27.87 15.02 -8.38
CA ARG A 153 29.07 14.22 -8.70
C ARG A 153 28.75 12.73 -8.61
N ASP A 154 29.50 11.89 -9.35
CA ASP A 154 29.34 10.44 -9.29
C ASP A 154 29.48 9.88 -7.86
N SER A 155 30.35 10.47 -7.03
CA SER A 155 30.48 10.11 -5.61
C SER A 155 29.25 10.47 -4.78
N GLU A 156 28.57 11.58 -5.09
CA GLU A 156 27.31 11.98 -4.43
C GLU A 156 26.17 11.05 -4.85
N ILE A 157 26.10 10.66 -6.13
CA ILE A 157 25.13 9.66 -6.62
C ILE A 157 25.38 8.32 -5.92
N THR A 158 26.64 7.90 -5.82
CA THR A 158 27.03 6.69 -5.09
C THR A 158 26.61 6.75 -3.62
N HIS A 159 26.75 7.91 -2.96
CA HIS A 159 26.25 8.11 -1.60
C HIS A 159 24.73 7.96 -1.50
N LEU A 160 23.96 8.48 -2.48
CA LEU A 160 22.49 8.33 -2.50
C LEU A 160 22.07 6.86 -2.66
N VAL A 161 22.77 6.11 -3.53
CA VAL A 161 22.53 4.68 -3.74
C VAL A 161 22.87 3.89 -2.47
N ASN A 162 24.05 4.10 -1.89
CA ASN A 162 24.47 3.42 -0.67
C ASN A 162 23.60 3.77 0.54
N ALA A 163 23.04 4.98 0.58
CA ALA A 163 22.09 5.39 1.61
C ALA A 163 20.70 4.74 1.44
N GLY A 164 20.41 4.14 0.29
CA GLY A 164 19.10 3.58 -0.06
C GLY A 164 18.05 4.62 -0.44
N VAL A 165 18.47 5.84 -0.77
CA VAL A 165 17.59 6.90 -1.32
C VAL A 165 17.33 6.65 -2.80
N LEU A 166 18.32 6.10 -3.49
CA LEU A 166 18.21 5.63 -4.86
C LEU A 166 18.49 4.12 -4.92
N THR A 167 17.86 3.43 -5.87
CA THR A 167 18.21 2.05 -6.24
C THR A 167 18.51 1.97 -7.72
N VAL A 168 19.47 1.13 -8.10
CA VAL A 168 19.85 0.96 -9.52
C VAL A 168 18.66 0.38 -10.29
N ARG A 169 18.33 1.03 -11.41
CA ARG A 169 17.39 0.52 -12.41
C ARG A 169 18.18 -0.13 -13.54
N ASP A 170 18.99 0.68 -14.22
CA ASP A 170 19.82 0.31 -15.37
C ASP A 170 21.17 1.06 -15.27
N ALA A 171 22.09 0.80 -16.20
CA ALA A 171 23.33 1.58 -16.28
C ALA A 171 23.02 3.07 -16.46
N GLY A 172 23.42 3.90 -15.50
CA GLY A 172 23.16 5.34 -15.52
C GLY A 172 21.71 5.73 -15.21
N SER A 173 20.89 4.82 -14.67
CA SER A 173 19.50 5.12 -14.28
C SER A 173 19.16 4.55 -12.90
N TRP A 174 18.45 5.32 -12.09
CA TRP A 174 18.07 4.94 -10.73
C TRP A 174 16.61 5.22 -10.45
N TRP A 175 15.97 4.36 -9.66
CA TRP A 175 14.65 4.60 -9.08
C TRP A 175 14.75 5.33 -7.75
N LEU A 176 13.74 6.16 -7.45
CA LEU A 176 13.51 6.67 -6.10
C LEU A 176 13.18 5.50 -5.15
N ALA A 177 13.87 5.47 -4.01
CA ALA A 177 13.71 4.45 -2.98
C ALA A 177 13.64 5.07 -1.58
N VAL A 178 13.35 4.24 -0.59
CA VAL A 178 13.37 4.61 0.83
C VAL A 178 14.50 3.84 1.53
N PRO A 179 15.36 4.54 2.31
CA PRO A 179 16.37 3.90 3.14
C PRO A 179 15.78 2.81 4.01
N GLY A 180 16.31 1.58 3.92
CA GLY A 180 15.85 0.45 4.73
C GLY A 180 14.56 -0.23 4.26
N ALA A 181 14.03 0.11 3.08
CA ALA A 181 12.81 -0.49 2.52
C ALA A 181 12.85 -2.04 2.44
N GLY A 182 14.05 -2.65 2.37
CA GLY A 182 14.22 -4.11 2.38
C GLY A 182 13.52 -4.83 3.55
N ARG A 183 13.50 -4.21 4.75
CA ARG A 183 12.76 -4.76 5.92
C ARG A 183 11.26 -4.83 5.64
N PHE A 184 10.70 -3.77 5.06
CA PHE A 184 9.30 -3.68 4.68
C PHE A 184 8.97 -4.69 3.59
N ILE A 185 9.74 -4.70 2.50
CA ILE A 185 9.56 -5.61 1.36
C ILE A 185 9.51 -7.07 1.82
N LYS A 186 10.46 -7.48 2.67
CA LYS A 186 10.51 -8.83 3.23
C LYS A 186 9.27 -9.19 4.05
N CYS A 187 8.77 -8.26 4.87
CA CYS A 187 7.54 -8.47 5.64
C CYS A 187 6.31 -8.54 4.73
N PHE A 188 6.28 -7.65 3.74
CA PHE A 188 5.19 -7.53 2.81
C PHE A 188 4.99 -8.78 1.95
N VAL A 189 6.04 -9.25 1.28
CA VAL A 189 5.97 -10.44 0.41
C VAL A 189 5.53 -11.68 1.21
N LYS A 190 6.09 -11.88 2.40
CA LYS A 190 5.71 -13.01 3.27
C LYS A 190 4.26 -12.91 3.75
N GLY A 191 3.82 -11.72 4.14
CA GLY A 191 2.45 -11.49 4.58
C GLY A 191 1.43 -11.69 3.45
N ARG A 192 1.70 -11.14 2.26
CA ARG A 192 0.87 -11.33 1.05
C ARG A 192 0.68 -12.81 0.74
N GLN A 193 1.77 -13.58 0.70
CA GLN A 193 1.71 -15.03 0.45
C GLN A 193 0.90 -15.78 1.52
N ALA A 194 1.02 -15.40 2.79
CA ALA A 194 0.28 -16.03 3.87
C ALA A 194 -1.23 -15.74 3.78
N VAL A 195 -1.64 -14.49 3.55
CA VAL A 195 -3.06 -14.11 3.41
C VAL A 195 -3.67 -14.76 2.16
N LEU A 196 -2.97 -14.72 1.03
CA LEU A 196 -3.43 -15.37 -0.20
C LEU A 196 -3.59 -16.89 -0.01
N SER A 197 -2.69 -17.52 0.75
CA SER A 197 -2.81 -18.94 1.10
C SER A 197 -4.02 -19.23 1.98
N MET A 198 -4.44 -18.30 2.85
CA MET A 198 -5.66 -18.48 3.66
C MET A 198 -6.91 -18.53 2.79
N VAL A 199 -6.99 -17.69 1.74
CA VAL A 199 -8.09 -17.69 0.77
C VAL A 199 -8.06 -18.96 -0.08
N ARG A 200 -6.90 -19.31 -0.65
CA ARG A 200 -6.75 -20.50 -1.52
C ARG A 200 -7.05 -21.83 -0.82
N LYS A 201 -6.84 -21.91 0.50
CA LYS A 201 -7.13 -23.10 1.31
C LYS A 201 -8.56 -23.13 1.85
N ALA A 202 -9.33 -22.05 1.70
CA ALA A 202 -10.73 -22.02 2.10
C ALA A 202 -11.56 -22.95 1.20
N LYS A 203 -12.72 -23.37 1.71
CA LYS A 203 -13.65 -24.21 0.96
C LYS A 203 -14.06 -23.46 -0.31
N TYR A 204 -14.00 -24.14 -1.46
CA TYR A 204 -14.27 -23.54 -2.77
C TYR A 204 -13.35 -22.38 -3.18
N ARG A 205 -12.25 -22.12 -2.43
CA ARG A 205 -11.38 -20.94 -2.58
C ARG A 205 -12.12 -19.62 -2.35
N GLU A 206 -13.25 -19.67 -1.67
CA GLU A 206 -14.06 -18.52 -1.30
C GLU A 206 -13.97 -18.32 0.21
N LEU A 207 -13.77 -17.08 0.64
CA LEU A 207 -13.68 -16.74 2.05
C LEU A 207 -14.33 -15.37 2.27
N PRO A 208 -15.42 -15.27 3.06
CA PRO A 208 -16.04 -13.99 3.36
C PRO A 208 -15.04 -13.02 3.98
N LEU A 209 -15.08 -11.76 3.55
CA LEU A 209 -14.12 -10.76 3.98
C LEU A 209 -14.13 -10.52 5.50
N SER A 210 -15.33 -10.47 6.09
CA SER A 210 -15.51 -10.35 7.54
C SER A 210 -14.96 -11.55 8.31
N GLU A 211 -15.03 -12.75 7.73
CA GLU A 211 -14.41 -13.94 8.30
C GLU A 211 -12.89 -13.85 8.20
N LEU A 212 -12.34 -13.46 7.04
CA LEU A 212 -10.90 -13.31 6.86
C LEU A 212 -10.31 -12.32 7.87
N LEU A 213 -10.93 -11.14 8.02
CA LEU A 213 -10.50 -10.12 8.98
C LEU A 213 -10.67 -10.54 10.44
N GLY A 214 -11.64 -11.42 10.73
CA GLY A 214 -11.88 -11.96 12.07
C GLY A 214 -10.96 -13.14 12.45
N ARG A 215 -10.20 -13.70 11.51
CA ARG A 215 -9.28 -14.81 11.79
C ARG A 215 -8.07 -14.37 12.60
N ARG A 216 -7.49 -15.30 13.34
CA ARG A 216 -6.21 -15.09 14.03
C ARG A 216 -5.13 -14.74 13.00
N VAL A 217 -4.45 -13.62 13.21
CA VAL A 217 -3.37 -13.13 12.34
C VAL A 217 -2.19 -14.11 12.38
N PRO A 218 -1.75 -14.69 11.24
CA PRO A 218 -0.55 -15.51 11.19
C PRO A 218 0.70 -14.68 11.52
N SER A 219 1.73 -15.29 12.11
CA SER A 219 2.98 -14.61 12.49
C SER A 219 3.71 -13.96 11.30
N ALA A 220 3.51 -14.48 10.09
CA ALA A 220 4.06 -13.91 8.85
C ALA A 220 3.36 -12.62 8.41
N VAL A 221 2.12 -12.37 8.84
CA VAL A 221 1.28 -11.23 8.43
C VAL A 221 1.52 -10.05 9.38
N ARG A 222 2.77 -9.59 9.42
CA ARG A 222 3.22 -8.54 10.36
C ARG A 222 2.66 -7.16 10.03
N LEU A 223 2.23 -6.93 8.78
CA LEU A 223 1.60 -5.67 8.35
C LEU A 223 0.09 -5.60 8.65
N GLY A 224 -0.50 -6.67 9.19
CA GLY A 224 -1.93 -6.75 9.47
C GLY A 224 -2.75 -7.26 8.29
N LEU A 225 -3.89 -7.88 8.60
CA LEU A 225 -4.75 -8.49 7.58
C LEU A 225 -5.34 -7.45 6.62
N ALA A 226 -5.90 -6.36 7.15
CA ALA A 226 -6.51 -5.30 6.34
C ALA A 226 -5.53 -4.70 5.31
N TYR A 227 -4.29 -4.45 5.73
CA TYR A 227 -3.23 -3.94 4.84
C TYR A 227 -3.01 -4.87 3.63
N HIS A 228 -2.92 -6.19 3.87
CA HIS A 228 -2.75 -7.14 2.78
C HIS A 228 -4.02 -7.37 1.96
N VAL A 229 -5.21 -7.28 2.56
CA VAL A 229 -6.47 -7.46 1.84
C VAL A 229 -6.65 -6.39 0.76
N HIS A 230 -6.44 -5.11 1.09
CA HIS A 230 -6.49 -4.03 0.09
C HIS A 230 -5.57 -4.31 -1.10
N ASP A 231 -4.37 -4.80 -0.82
CA ASP A 231 -3.41 -5.16 -1.84
C ASP A 231 -3.89 -6.33 -2.71
N LEU A 232 -4.41 -7.41 -2.11
CA LEU A 232 -4.90 -8.56 -2.87
C LEU A 232 -6.09 -8.20 -3.77
N ILE A 233 -7.01 -7.38 -3.27
CA ILE A 233 -8.18 -6.89 -4.00
C ILE A 233 -7.73 -6.03 -5.18
N GLY A 234 -6.97 -4.97 -4.92
CA GLY A 234 -6.62 -4.03 -5.98
C GLY A 234 -5.53 -4.53 -6.92
N ALA A 235 -4.75 -5.55 -6.54
CA ALA A 235 -3.89 -6.31 -7.45
C ALA A 235 -4.64 -7.40 -8.25
N GLN A 236 -5.96 -7.57 -8.05
CA GLN A 236 -6.78 -8.61 -8.71
C GLN A 236 -6.23 -10.03 -8.49
N LEU A 237 -5.68 -10.30 -7.30
CA LEU A 237 -5.21 -11.63 -6.91
C LEU A 237 -6.33 -12.51 -6.34
N VAL A 238 -7.48 -11.90 -6.07
CA VAL A 238 -8.73 -12.51 -5.63
C VAL A 238 -9.88 -11.83 -6.34
N ASP A 239 -10.94 -12.58 -6.64
CA ASP A 239 -12.21 -12.03 -7.11
C ASP A 239 -12.95 -11.44 -5.91
N TRP A 240 -13.46 -10.21 -6.05
CA TRP A 240 -14.08 -9.43 -4.97
C TRP A 240 -15.38 -8.78 -5.42
#